data_AF-K9THZ6-F1
#
_entry.id   AF-K9THZ6-F1
#
_cell.length_a   1.000
_cell.length_b   1.000
_cell.length_c   1.000
_cell.angle_alpha   90.00
_cell.angle_beta   90.00
_cell.angle_gamma   90.00
#
_symmetry.space_group_name_H-M   'P 1'
#
loop_
_entity.id
_entity.type
_entity.pdbx_description
1 polymer ?
#
loop_
_entity_poly.entity_id
_entity_poly.type
_entity_poly.pdbx_seq_one_letter_code
_entity_poly.pdbx_strand_id
1 'polypeptide(L)' 'MIENAILKNVEKLPESVKQSVLDYTEFLVNRYAADAVQTSKAPQRGGLGIWQGQIWMSDDFDEPLEDLKDYM' A
#
# COMPACT_ATOMS: atom_id res chain seq x y z
N MET A 1 -27.53 -0.77 -17.77
CA MET A 1 -27.74 0.40 -18.70
C MET A 1 -26.42 0.99 -19.17
N ILE A 2 -25.38 1.04 -18.32
CA ILE A 2 -24.04 1.48 -18.69
C ILE A 2 -23.29 0.41 -19.52
N GLU A 3 -23.51 -0.89 -19.29
CA GLU A 3 -22.79 -1.94 -20.02
C GLU A 3 -23.03 -1.85 -21.54
N ASN A 4 -24.29 -1.64 -21.95
CA ASN A 4 -24.64 -1.46 -23.37
C ASN A 4 -24.00 -0.20 -24.00
N ALA A 5 -23.82 0.87 -23.22
CA ALA A 5 -23.17 2.08 -23.70
C ALA A 5 -21.65 1.87 -23.87
N ILE A 6 -21.03 1.08 -22.99
CA ILE A 6 -19.62 0.70 -23.09
C ILE A 6 -19.41 -0.16 -24.35
N LEU A 7 -20.21 -1.20 -24.55
CA LEU A 7 -20.11 -2.08 -25.73
C LEU A 7 -20.22 -1.30 -27.05
N LYS A 8 -21.23 -0.43 -27.18
CA LYS A 8 -21.40 0.41 -28.38
C LYS A 8 -20.23 1.36 -28.65
N ASN A 9 -19.48 1.76 -27.63
CA ASN A 9 -18.29 2.59 -27.82
C ASN A 9 -17.08 1.74 -28.19
N VAL A 10 -16.92 0.56 -27.59
CA VAL A 10 -15.83 -0.39 -27.90
C VAL A 10 -15.91 -0.84 -29.37
N GLU A 11 -17.11 -1.06 -29.90
CA GLU A 11 -17.31 -1.43 -31.31
C GLU A 11 -16.84 -0.36 -32.30
N LYS A 12 -16.83 0.92 -31.92
CA LYS A 12 -16.38 2.03 -32.77
C LYS A 12 -14.87 2.23 -32.75
N LEU A 13 -14.16 1.56 -31.85
CA LEU A 13 -12.71 1.74 -31.69
C LEU A 13 -11.92 0.90 -32.72
N PRO A 14 -10.76 1.39 -33.17
CA PRO A 14 -9.79 0.58 -33.91
C PRO A 14 -9.30 -0.61 -33.08
N GLU A 15 -8.91 -1.70 -33.75
CA GLU A 15 -8.49 -2.94 -33.09
C GLU A 15 -7.32 -2.75 -32.11
N SER A 16 -6.36 -1.87 -32.46
CA SER A 16 -5.23 -1.52 -31.60
C SER A 16 -5.67 -0.90 -30.27
N VAL A 17 -6.74 -0.11 -30.27
CA VAL A 17 -7.25 0.57 -29.08
C VAL A 17 -8.09 -0.41 -28.24
N LYS A 18 -8.80 -1.36 -28.87
CA LYS A 18 -9.55 -2.39 -28.13
C LYS A 18 -8.66 -3.22 -27.21
N GLN A 19 -7.44 -3.52 -27.64
CA GLN A 19 -6.46 -4.23 -26.80
C GLN A 19 -6.17 -3.44 -25.52
N SER A 20 -5.90 -2.13 -25.63
CA SER A 20 -5.65 -1.29 -24.45
C SER A 20 -6.87 -1.18 -23.52
N VAL A 21 -8.08 -1.22 -24.07
CA VAL A 21 -9.31 -1.25 -23.27
C VAL A 21 -9.43 -2.55 -22.51
N LEU A 22 -9.14 -3.68 -23.16
CA LEU A 22 -9.12 -5.00 -22.52
C LEU A 22 -8.12 -5.02 -21.37
N ASP A 23 -6.88 -4.62 -21.61
CA ASP A 23 -5.82 -4.59 -20.59
C ASP A 23 -6.23 -3.72 -19.38
N TYR A 24 -6.87 -2.57 -19.62
CA TYR A 24 -7.35 -1.70 -18.56
C TYR A 24 -8.53 -2.31 -17.78
N THR A 25 -9.45 -2.99 -18.46
CA THR A 25 -10.55 -3.67 -17.78
C THR A 25 -10.05 -4.82 -16.90
N GLU A 26 -9.06 -5.60 -17.36
CA GLU A 26 -8.41 -6.63 -16.55
C GLU A 26 -7.70 -6.03 -15.34
N PHE A 27 -7.00 -4.91 -15.52
CA PHE A 27 -6.39 -4.17 -14.41
C PHE A 27 -7.42 -3.75 -13.36
N LEU A 28 -8.57 -3.20 -13.78
CA LEU A 28 -9.63 -2.78 -12.86
C LEU A 28 -10.22 -3.98 -12.11
N VAL A 29 -10.48 -5.09 -12.81
CA VAL A 29 -10.97 -6.32 -12.18
C VAL A 29 -9.99 -6.80 -11.11
N ASN A 30 -8.70 -6.88 -11.43
CA ASN A 30 -7.68 -7.33 -10.49
C ASN A 30 -7.52 -6.37 -9.30
N ARG A 31 -7.52 -5.06 -9.54
CA ARG A 31 -7.39 -4.04 -8.49
C ARG A 31 -8.54 -4.13 -7.48
N TYR A 32 -9.78 -4.15 -7.96
CA TYR A 32 -10.94 -4.16 -7.09
C TYR A 32 -11.29 -5.55 -6.56
N ALA A 33 -10.84 -6.63 -7.20
CA ALA A 33 -10.88 -7.98 -6.63
C ALA A 33 -9.92 -8.11 -5.44
N ALA A 34 -8.75 -7.47 -5.49
CA ALA A 34 -7.81 -7.43 -4.36
C ALA A 34 -8.32 -6.54 -3.21
N ASP A 35 -8.94 -5.40 -3.51
CA ASP A 35 -9.54 -4.50 -2.50
C ASP A 35 -10.71 -5.18 -1.73
N ALA A 36 -11.44 -6.10 -2.37
CA ALA A 36 -12.46 -6.90 -1.68
C ALA A 36 -11.87 -7.82 -0.59
N VAL A 37 -10.61 -8.24 -0.72
CA VAL A 37 -9.88 -9.05 0.28
C VAL A 37 -9.22 -8.17 1.36
N GLN A 38 -8.90 -6.91 1.06
CA GLN A 38 -8.21 -5.96 1.96
C GLN A 38 -9.12 -5.25 2.98
N THR A 39 -10.41 -5.58 3.05
CA THR A 39 -11.26 -5.13 4.17
C THR A 39 -10.88 -5.74 5.52
N SER A 40 -9.94 -6.70 5.55
CA SER A 40 -9.17 -6.96 6.77
C SER A 40 -8.20 -5.81 6.98
N LYS A 41 -8.64 -4.80 7.75
CA LYS A 41 -7.80 -3.71 8.26
C LYS A 41 -6.47 -4.29 8.73
N ALA A 42 -5.42 -4.17 7.92
CA ALA A 42 -4.07 -4.35 8.42
C ALA A 42 -3.95 -3.42 9.63
N PRO A 43 -3.51 -3.89 10.81
CA PRO A 43 -3.40 -3.02 11.96
C PRO A 43 -2.48 -1.89 11.54
N GLN A 44 -3.01 -0.66 11.50
CA GLN A 44 -2.20 0.52 11.24
C GLN A 44 -1.07 0.49 12.25
N ARG A 45 0.15 0.16 11.79
CA ARG A 45 1.35 0.36 12.58
C ARG A 45 1.32 1.82 12.96
N GLY A 46 1.20 2.08 14.25
CA GLY A 46 0.85 3.40 14.73
C GLY A 46 1.81 4.46 14.16
N GLY A 47 1.28 5.65 13.91
CA GLY A 47 2.01 6.76 13.29
C GLY A 47 3.17 7.30 14.15
N LEU A 48 3.85 8.34 13.65
CA LEU A 48 4.93 9.02 14.36
C LEU A 48 4.51 9.39 15.79
N GLY A 49 5.35 9.08 16.78
CA GLY A 49 5.11 9.47 18.19
C GLY A 49 4.26 8.50 19.01
N ILE A 50 3.92 7.32 18.51
CA ILE A 50 3.11 6.32 19.25
C ILE A 50 3.68 5.84 20.58
N TRP A 51 4.99 6.04 20.79
CA TRP A 51 5.68 5.68 22.03
C TRP A 51 6.12 6.91 22.82
N GLN A 52 5.61 8.10 22.48
CA GLN A 52 5.92 9.32 23.23
C GLN A 52 5.48 9.17 24.70
N GLY A 53 6.42 9.34 25.61
CA GLY A 53 6.19 9.17 27.05
C GLY A 53 6.07 7.72 27.53
N GLN A 54 6.20 6.73 26.63
CA GLN A 54 6.26 5.30 26.99
C GLN A 54 7.70 4.79 27.14
N ILE A 55 8.68 5.58 26.71
CA ILE A 55 10.11 5.26 26.80
C ILE A 55 10.72 6.15 27.87
N TRP A 56 11.45 5.53 28.79
CA TRP A 56 12.31 6.20 29.75
C TRP A 56 13.77 5.94 29.38
N MET A 57 14.57 7.00 29.38
CA MET A 57 16.01 6.96 29.12
C MET A 57 16.73 7.25 30.43
N SER A 58 17.74 6.45 30.75
CA SER A 58 18.56 6.65 31.93
C SER A 58 19.53 7.82 31.73
N ASP A 59 19.95 8.46 32.82
CA ASP A 59 20.86 9.61 32.78
C ASP A 59 22.28 9.24 32.29
N ASP A 60 22.62 7.95 32.32
CA ASP A 60 23.90 7.36 31.89
C ASP A 60 23.87 6.78 30.47
N PHE A 61 22.83 7.07 29.66
CA PHE A 61 22.68 6.49 28.32
C PHE A 61 23.88 6.73 27.39
N ASP A 62 24.55 7.87 27.55
CA ASP A 62 25.72 8.24 26.75
C ASP A 62 27.02 7.55 27.23
N GLU A 63 26.99 6.85 28.38
CA GLU A 63 28.16 6.15 28.89
C GLU A 63 28.47 4.87 28.08
N PRO A 64 29.75 4.55 27.85
CA PRO A 64 30.13 3.34 27.14
C PRO A 64 29.74 2.09 27.94
N LEU A 65 29.03 1.18 27.29
CA LEU A 65 28.75 -0.13 27.87
C LEU A 65 30.06 -0.85 28.22
N GLU A 66 30.10 -1.51 29.37
CA GLU A 66 31.34 -2.13 29.88
C GLU A 66 31.98 -3.07 28.85
N ASP A 67 31.15 -3.87 28.16
CA ASP A 67 31.58 -4.82 27.13
C ASP A 67 32.06 -4.15 25.82
N LEU A 68 31.75 -2.88 25.61
CA LEU A 68 32.07 -2.10 24.41
C LEU A 68 33.16 -1.04 24.65
N LYS A 69 33.66 -0.90 25.89
CA LYS A 69 34.70 0.10 26.25
C LYS A 69 35.97 -0.04 25.40
N ASP A 70 36.34 -1.25 25.01
CA ASP A 70 37.54 -1.52 24.22
C ASP A 70 37.40 -1.13 22.73
N TYR A 71 36.19 -0.75 22.27
CA TYR A 71 35.87 -0.50 20.86
C TYR A 71 35.45 0.95 20.56
N MET A 72 35.34 1.82 21.56
CA MET A 72 35.04 3.25 21.43
C MET A 72 36.28 4.10 21.68
#